data_AF-A0AAU5LPS8-F1
#
_entry.id   AF-A0AAU5LPS8-F1
#
_cell.length_a   1.000
_cell.length_b   1.000
_cell.length_c   1.000
_cell.angle_alpha   90.00
_cell.angle_beta   90.00
_cell.angle_gamma   90.00
#
_symmetry.space_group_name_H-M   'P 1'
#
loop_
_entity.id
_entity.type
_entity.pdbx_description
1 polymer ?
#
loop_
_entity_poly.entity_id
_entity_poly.type
_entity_poly.pdbx_seq_one_letter_code
_entity_poly.pdbx_strand_id
1 'polypeptide(L)'
;MDLDVPHGELVVFVGVSGSGKSSLVFDTIAAEAGYQLNETFPPFARNRLPKWTRPDVEHIHGLTPVVVIDQRRIGGNARSTVGTITDTWTYLRLLFSRLSGPYVGESNHFSFNAPAGMCRTCSGLGEVVASAVDRFLDLDKSLAGGAIRLPGFGNGGYWYSQYADIGSFDADTPLREWTPAEREALLYGGQAAAKLGLRHKSYEGVVERFERIYLHTSDDLSERKQQTIRAFTRAETCPECGGDRLRKAARTATVLGHTIGEMARLEITELLDLVRTIKSAKVAPVVAALTARLEAMVVIGLGYLTLSRATTTLSGGES
;
A
#
# COMPACT_ATOMS: atom_id res chain seq x y z
N MET A 1 -40.92 6.51 18.71
CA MET A 1 -40.70 5.07 18.99
C MET A 1 -40.00 5.04 20.30
N ASP A 2 -40.54 4.28 21.25
CA ASP A 2 -39.99 4.20 22.59
C ASP A 2 -39.32 2.84 22.74
N LEU A 3 -38.11 2.84 23.28
CA LEU A 3 -37.27 1.66 23.40
C LEU A 3 -36.54 1.68 24.73
N ASP A 4 -36.53 0.54 25.40
CA ASP A 4 -35.69 0.29 26.58
C ASP A 4 -34.67 -0.80 26.20
N VAL A 5 -33.37 -0.47 26.33
CA VAL A 5 -32.27 -1.35 25.94
C VAL A 5 -31.49 -1.73 27.20
N PRO A 6 -31.41 -3.02 27.56
CA PRO A 6 -30.72 -3.44 28.77
C PRO A 6 -29.21 -3.19 28.67
N HIS A 7 -28.62 -2.71 29.77
CA HIS A 7 -27.18 -2.55 29.90
C HIS A 7 -26.50 -3.86 30.31
N GLY A 8 -25.26 -4.05 29.82
CA GLY A 8 -24.44 -5.22 30.18
C GLY A 8 -24.83 -6.52 29.48
N GLU A 9 -25.74 -6.44 28.49
CA GLU A 9 -26.21 -7.59 27.72
C GLU A 9 -25.87 -7.47 26.23
N LEU A 10 -25.81 -8.61 25.53
CA LEU A 10 -25.71 -8.65 24.08
C LEU A 10 -27.11 -8.42 23.48
N VAL A 11 -27.35 -7.22 22.97
CA VAL A 11 -28.62 -6.86 22.33
C VAL A 11 -28.49 -6.94 20.81
N VAL A 12 -29.43 -7.66 20.18
CA VAL A 12 -29.47 -7.85 18.72
C VAL A 12 -30.71 -7.19 18.14
N PHE A 13 -30.52 -6.23 17.22
CA PHE A 13 -31.59 -5.56 16.49
C PHE A 13 -31.93 -6.32 15.20
N VAL A 14 -33.15 -6.88 15.12
CA VAL A 14 -33.61 -7.70 13.99
C VAL A 14 -34.78 -7.06 13.24
N GLY A 15 -34.96 -7.40 11.96
CA GLY A 15 -36.03 -6.87 11.11
C GLY A 15 -35.68 -6.78 9.62
N VAL A 16 -36.69 -6.63 8.76
CA VAL A 16 -36.55 -6.63 7.29
C VAL A 16 -35.66 -5.50 6.77
N SER A 17 -35.04 -5.66 5.59
CA SER A 17 -34.22 -4.60 4.99
C SER A 17 -35.03 -3.29 4.85
N GLY A 18 -34.40 -2.16 5.15
CA GLY A 18 -35.06 -0.85 5.14
C GLY A 18 -35.92 -0.52 6.38
N SER A 19 -36.06 -1.42 7.36
CA SER A 19 -36.88 -1.17 8.57
C SER A 19 -36.30 -0.16 9.58
N GLY A 20 -35.21 0.53 9.25
CA GLY A 20 -34.60 1.54 10.12
C GLY A 20 -33.64 1.03 11.21
N LYS A 21 -33.31 -0.27 11.27
CA LYS A 21 -32.39 -0.85 12.29
C LYS A 21 -31.04 -0.14 12.35
N SER A 22 -30.40 0.01 11.19
CA SER A 22 -29.09 0.65 11.09
C SER A 22 -29.17 2.13 11.48
N SER A 23 -30.24 2.82 11.10
CA SER A 23 -30.44 4.21 11.49
C SER A 23 -30.72 4.38 12.99
N LEU A 24 -31.42 3.44 13.62
CA LEU A 24 -31.58 3.42 15.07
C LEU A 24 -30.23 3.22 15.78
N VAL A 25 -29.43 2.24 15.35
CA VAL A 25 -28.14 1.92 16.01
C VAL A 25 -27.08 2.99 15.73
N PHE A 26 -26.85 3.35 14.47
CA PHE A 26 -25.75 4.24 14.08
C PHE A 26 -26.15 5.71 14.06
N ASP A 27 -27.27 6.03 13.42
CA ASP A 27 -27.67 7.44 13.21
C ASP A 27 -28.38 8.05 14.42
N THR A 28 -28.81 7.22 15.39
CA THR A 28 -29.51 7.67 16.60
C THR A 28 -28.71 7.37 17.87
N ILE A 29 -28.59 6.10 18.28
CA ILE A 29 -27.93 5.73 19.54
C ILE A 29 -26.45 6.11 19.54
N ALA A 30 -25.70 5.67 18.52
CA ALA A 30 -24.27 5.97 18.42
C ALA A 30 -24.01 7.47 18.16
N ALA A 31 -24.86 8.12 17.36
CA ALA A 31 -24.75 9.55 17.08
C ALA A 31 -24.95 10.41 18.33
N GLU A 32 -25.99 10.14 19.13
CA GLU A 32 -26.22 10.88 20.38
C GLU A 32 -25.11 10.60 21.40
N ALA A 33 -24.66 9.34 21.55
CA ALA A 33 -23.57 9.01 22.46
C ALA A 33 -22.25 9.66 22.05
N GLY A 34 -21.92 9.65 20.76
CA GLY A 34 -20.75 10.31 20.20
C GLY A 34 -20.81 11.83 20.35
N TYR A 35 -21.99 12.43 20.18
CA TYR A 35 -22.24 13.85 20.41
C TYR A 35 -22.00 14.23 21.88
N GLN A 36 -22.60 13.49 22.83
CA GLN A 36 -22.41 13.73 24.27
C GLN A 36 -20.95 13.53 24.70
N LEU A 37 -20.27 12.52 24.15
CA LEU A 37 -18.85 12.31 24.41
C LEU A 37 -18.00 13.48 23.90
N ASN A 38 -18.25 13.95 22.68
CA ASN A 38 -17.55 15.10 22.10
C ASN A 38 -17.71 16.36 22.96
N GLU A 39 -18.89 16.59 23.56
CA GLU A 39 -19.15 17.74 24.44
C GLU A 39 -18.29 17.76 25.71
N THR A 40 -17.77 16.60 26.15
CA THR A 40 -16.83 16.54 27.29
C THR A 40 -15.42 17.04 26.96
N PHE A 41 -15.09 17.19 25.67
CA PHE A 41 -13.77 17.64 25.23
C PHE A 41 -13.69 19.17 25.11
N PRO A 42 -12.48 19.75 25.33
CA PRO A 42 -12.25 21.18 25.12
C PRO A 42 -12.63 21.63 23.70
N PRO A 43 -13.09 22.90 23.51
CA PRO A 43 -13.49 23.42 22.20
C PRO A 43 -12.46 23.22 21.07
N PHE A 44 -11.17 23.33 21.40
CA PHE A 44 -10.07 23.11 20.45
C PHE A 44 -10.03 21.67 19.90
N ALA A 45 -10.32 20.67 20.74
CA ALA A 45 -10.34 19.27 20.34
C ALA A 45 -11.62 18.93 19.56
N ARG A 46 -12.78 19.48 19.97
CA ARG A 46 -14.06 19.28 19.28
C ARG A 46 -14.01 19.60 17.78
N ASN A 47 -13.28 20.64 17.39
CA ASN A 47 -13.11 21.02 15.98
C ASN A 47 -12.32 19.99 15.13
N ARG A 48 -11.62 19.04 15.77
CA ARG A 48 -10.83 17.99 15.13
C ARG A 48 -11.41 16.58 15.29
N LEU A 49 -12.45 16.43 16.11
CA LEU A 49 -13.13 15.16 16.32
C LEU A 49 -14.16 14.91 15.20
N PRO A 50 -14.55 13.63 14.98
CA PRO A 50 -15.67 13.31 14.10
C PRO A 50 -16.90 14.14 14.48
N LYS A 51 -17.52 14.78 13.49
CA LYS A 51 -18.75 15.54 13.70
C LYS A 51 -19.92 14.57 13.74
N TRP A 52 -20.59 14.52 14.88
CA TRP A 52 -21.85 13.80 15.04
C TRP A 52 -23.00 14.79 14.82
N THR A 53 -23.91 14.46 13.91
CA THR A 53 -25.17 15.20 13.79
C THR A 53 -26.05 14.76 14.93
N ARG A 54 -26.61 15.71 15.69
CA ARG A 54 -27.54 15.37 16.76
C ARG A 54 -28.81 14.76 16.14
N PRO A 55 -29.23 13.56 16.56
CA PRO A 55 -30.42 12.92 16.02
C PRO A 55 -31.70 13.63 16.46
N ASP A 56 -32.77 13.43 15.69
CA ASP A 56 -34.11 13.91 16.01
C ASP A 56 -34.79 12.96 17.01
N VAL A 57 -34.62 13.24 18.31
CA VAL A 57 -35.16 12.46 19.42
C VAL A 57 -35.63 13.36 20.54
N GLU A 58 -36.72 12.97 21.21
CA GLU A 58 -37.25 13.72 22.34
C GLU A 58 -36.34 13.58 23.57
N HIS A 59 -35.98 12.35 23.92
CA HIS A 59 -35.12 12.07 25.07
C HIS A 59 -34.40 10.72 24.94
N ILE A 60 -33.10 10.70 25.23
CA ILE A 60 -32.30 9.47 25.42
C ILE A 60 -31.43 9.64 26.65
N HIS A 61 -31.41 8.63 27.52
CA HIS A 61 -30.61 8.59 28.74
C HIS A 61 -29.92 7.22 28.87
N GLY A 62 -28.97 7.10 29.81
CA GLY A 62 -28.22 5.86 30.03
C GLY A 62 -27.12 5.58 29.01
N LEU A 63 -26.84 6.51 28.08
CA LEU A 63 -25.79 6.29 27.09
C LEU A 63 -24.40 6.22 27.74
N THR A 64 -23.60 5.28 27.25
CA THR A 64 -22.18 5.15 27.57
C THR A 64 -21.36 5.54 26.34
N PRO A 65 -20.05 5.84 26.48
CA PRO A 65 -19.19 6.06 25.33
C PRO A 65 -19.28 4.89 24.34
N VAL A 66 -19.70 5.18 23.10
CA VAL A 66 -19.92 4.16 22.07
C VAL A 66 -18.66 3.97 21.24
N VAL A 67 -18.30 2.71 20.99
CA VAL A 67 -17.35 2.31 19.95
C VAL A 67 -18.14 1.70 18.80
N VAL A 68 -18.08 2.35 17.64
CA VAL A 68 -18.74 1.87 16.42
C VAL A 68 -17.79 0.95 15.68
N ILE A 69 -18.21 -0.31 15.47
CA ILE A 69 -17.54 -1.26 14.58
C ILE A 69 -18.46 -1.47 13.39
N ASP A 70 -18.02 -1.04 12.22
CA ASP A 70 -18.74 -1.19 10.96
C ASP A 70 -17.89 -1.95 9.92
N GLN A 71 -18.47 -2.22 8.75
CA GLN A 71 -17.78 -2.93 7.66
C GLN A 71 -17.04 -1.96 6.71
N ARG A 72 -16.81 -0.70 7.12
CA ARG A 72 -16.04 0.21 6.27
C ARG A 72 -14.62 -0.31 6.20
N ARG A 73 -14.10 -0.40 4.97
CA ARG A 73 -12.71 -0.79 4.75
C ARG A 73 -11.81 0.09 5.59
N ILE A 74 -10.90 -0.56 6.30
CA ILE A 74 -9.83 0.11 7.01
C ILE A 74 -9.09 1.02 6.03
N GLY A 75 -9.02 2.30 6.35
CA GLY A 75 -8.20 3.26 5.62
C GLY A 75 -6.71 2.99 5.86
N GLY A 76 -5.88 3.35 4.89
CA GLY A 76 -4.44 3.20 4.99
C GLY A 76 -3.73 3.81 3.81
N ASN A 77 -2.52 4.32 4.03
CA ASN A 77 -1.63 4.70 2.93
C ASN A 77 -0.89 3.46 2.40
N ALA A 78 -0.12 3.61 1.32
CA ALA A 78 0.63 2.50 0.69
C ALA A 78 1.60 1.77 1.63
N ARG A 79 1.96 2.35 2.78
CA ARG A 79 2.82 1.72 3.79
C ARG A 79 2.04 1.01 4.90
N SER A 80 0.71 1.12 4.96
CA SER A 80 -0.10 0.53 6.02
C SER A 80 -0.29 -0.98 5.82
N THR A 81 0.11 -1.77 6.81
CA THR A 81 -0.04 -3.23 6.87
C THR A 81 -0.83 -3.67 8.11
N VAL A 82 -1.23 -4.95 8.16
CA VAL A 82 -1.82 -5.57 9.36
C VAL A 82 -0.94 -5.32 10.59
N GLY A 83 0.38 -5.47 10.46
CA GLY A 83 1.32 -5.22 11.54
C GLY A 83 1.35 -3.77 12.02
N THR A 84 1.21 -2.78 11.13
CA THR A 84 1.23 -1.37 11.54
C THR A 84 -0.07 -0.93 12.18
N ILE A 85 -1.22 -1.37 11.66
CA ILE A 85 -2.51 -0.91 12.18
C ILE A 85 -2.86 -1.52 13.53
N THR A 86 -2.42 -2.75 13.77
CA THR A 86 -2.56 -3.43 15.07
C THR A 86 -1.48 -3.04 16.08
N ASP A 87 -0.54 -2.16 15.67
CA ASP A 87 0.66 -1.78 16.41
C ASP A 87 1.59 -2.96 16.77
N THR A 88 1.33 -4.14 16.20
CA THR A 88 2.13 -5.36 16.40
C THR A 88 3.56 -5.17 15.88
N TRP A 89 3.72 -4.44 14.76
CA TRP A 89 5.02 -4.10 14.18
C TRP A 89 5.90 -3.33 15.15
N THR A 90 5.33 -2.51 16.04
CA THR A 90 6.09 -1.74 17.02
C THR A 90 6.82 -2.64 18.01
N TYR A 91 6.16 -3.66 18.52
CA TYR A 91 6.77 -4.62 19.46
C TYR A 91 7.77 -5.53 18.74
N LEU A 92 7.47 -5.94 17.51
CA LEU A 92 8.41 -6.74 16.72
C LEU A 92 9.72 -5.96 16.47
N ARG A 93 9.64 -4.68 16.11
CA ARG A 93 10.84 -3.82 15.95
C ARG A 93 11.62 -3.63 17.25
N LEU A 94 10.91 -3.45 18.38
CA LEU A 94 11.55 -3.35 19.70
C LEU A 94 12.29 -4.64 20.04
N LEU A 95 11.67 -5.79 19.80
CA LEU A 95 12.28 -7.11 19.99
C LEU A 95 13.59 -7.24 19.20
N PHE A 96 13.56 -6.93 17.89
CA PHE A 96 14.75 -6.96 17.04
C PHE A 96 15.81 -5.99 17.51
N SER A 97 15.46 -4.75 17.88
CA SER A 97 16.46 -3.78 18.38
C SER A 97 17.20 -4.23 19.63
N ARG A 98 16.63 -5.16 20.41
CA ARG A 98 17.22 -5.64 21.66
C ARG A 98 17.88 -7.01 21.56
N LEU A 99 17.45 -7.86 20.63
CA LEU A 99 17.91 -9.24 20.54
C LEU A 99 18.64 -9.58 19.22
N SER A 100 18.59 -8.73 18.21
CA SER A 100 19.08 -9.12 16.89
C SER A 100 20.59 -9.34 16.85
N GLY A 101 21.00 -10.39 16.13
CA GLY A 101 22.37 -10.60 15.69
C GLY A 101 22.48 -10.45 14.16
N PRO A 102 23.34 -9.57 13.63
CA PRO A 102 24.08 -8.51 14.33
C PRO A 102 23.16 -7.41 14.91
N TYR A 103 23.72 -6.58 15.80
CA TYR A 103 23.06 -5.36 16.26
C TYR A 103 23.07 -4.30 15.16
N VAL A 104 21.90 -3.72 14.87
CA VAL A 104 21.73 -2.70 13.82
C VAL A 104 21.52 -1.31 14.41
N GLY A 105 20.82 -1.21 15.54
CA GLY A 105 20.43 0.05 16.16
C GLY A 105 19.10 -0.05 16.89
N GLU A 106 18.61 1.11 17.35
CA GLU A 106 17.29 1.23 17.98
C GLU A 106 16.14 0.85 17.02
N SER A 107 14.94 0.66 17.56
CA SER A 107 13.75 0.15 16.84
C SER A 107 13.36 0.89 15.56
N ASN A 108 13.81 2.15 15.38
CA ASN A 108 13.62 2.90 14.14
C ASN A 108 14.42 2.35 12.95
N HIS A 109 15.53 1.65 13.18
CA HIS A 109 16.28 0.97 12.13
C HIS A 109 15.55 -0.23 11.54
N PHE A 110 14.53 -0.73 12.24
CA PHE A 110 13.66 -1.82 11.79
C PHE A 110 12.30 -1.30 11.29
N SER A 111 12.12 0.02 11.15
CA SER A 111 10.89 0.64 10.66
C SER A 111 11.03 1.05 9.20
N PHE A 112 10.16 0.52 8.34
CA PHE A 112 10.04 0.97 6.95
C PHE A 112 9.33 2.34 6.83
N ASN A 113 8.79 2.88 7.93
CA ASN A 113 8.25 4.24 7.99
C ASN A 113 9.30 5.26 8.46
N ALA A 114 10.47 4.83 8.93
CA ALA A 114 11.53 5.71 9.40
C ALA A 114 12.68 5.78 8.39
N PRO A 115 13.24 6.97 8.09
CA PRO A 115 14.36 7.12 7.15
C PRO A 115 15.57 6.23 7.49
N ALA A 116 15.79 5.99 8.79
CA ALA A 116 16.88 5.14 9.29
C ALA A 116 16.74 3.68 8.89
N GLY A 117 15.52 3.14 8.83
CA GLY A 117 15.23 1.73 8.57
C GLY A 117 14.69 1.42 7.18
N MET A 118 14.08 2.40 6.50
CA MET A 118 13.45 2.19 5.20
C MET A 118 14.46 1.97 4.06
N CYS A 119 14.11 1.07 3.13
CA CYS A 119 14.78 0.94 1.85
C CYS A 119 14.79 2.29 1.13
N ARG A 120 15.95 2.71 0.63
CA ARG A 120 16.11 4.01 -0.05
C ARG A 120 15.54 4.01 -1.46
N THR A 121 15.50 2.86 -2.13
CA THR A 121 15.02 2.73 -3.50
C THR A 121 13.50 2.89 -3.58
N CYS A 122 12.77 2.20 -2.71
CA CYS A 122 11.30 2.28 -2.68
C CYS A 122 10.77 3.18 -1.57
N SER A 123 11.62 3.88 -0.81
CA SER A 123 11.22 4.70 0.35
C SER A 123 10.27 3.97 1.31
N GLY A 124 10.55 2.68 1.60
CA GLY A 124 9.73 1.86 2.49
C GLY A 124 8.39 1.38 1.94
N LEU A 125 8.12 1.50 0.63
CA LEU A 125 6.90 0.97 0.00
C LEU A 125 6.99 -0.55 -0.25
N GLY A 126 8.18 -1.06 -0.57
CA GLY A 126 8.41 -2.47 -0.96
C GLY A 126 8.22 -2.71 -2.45
N GLU A 127 7.69 -1.72 -3.16
CA GLU A 127 7.41 -1.75 -4.58
C GLU A 127 7.98 -0.50 -5.25
N VAL A 128 8.32 -0.63 -6.53
CA VAL A 128 8.73 0.47 -7.39
C VAL A 128 7.77 0.56 -8.57
N VAL A 129 7.63 1.77 -9.09
CA VAL A 129 6.87 2.00 -10.31
C VAL A 129 7.78 1.64 -11.48
N ALA A 130 7.41 0.61 -12.24
CA ALA A 130 8.12 0.16 -13.42
C ALA A 130 7.31 0.43 -14.70
N SER A 131 8.01 0.68 -15.81
CA SER A 131 7.39 0.85 -17.13
C SER A 131 6.67 -0.43 -17.57
N ALA A 132 5.36 -0.34 -17.86
CA ALA A 132 4.59 -1.45 -18.40
C ALA A 132 4.74 -1.49 -19.93
N VAL A 133 5.93 -1.90 -20.38
CA VAL A 133 6.38 -1.83 -21.78
C VAL A 133 5.41 -2.53 -22.75
N ASP A 134 4.77 -3.61 -22.32
CA ASP A 134 3.73 -4.33 -23.05
C ASP A 134 2.53 -3.44 -23.43
N ARG A 135 2.28 -2.36 -22.69
CA ARG A 135 1.19 -1.41 -22.94
C ARG A 135 1.60 -0.26 -23.86
N PHE A 136 2.89 -0.09 -24.14
CA PHE A 136 3.39 1.07 -24.88
C PHE A 136 3.09 0.97 -26.37
N LEU A 137 3.05 -0.27 -26.89
CA LEU A 137 2.95 -0.55 -28.31
C LEU A 137 1.64 -1.27 -28.64
N ASP A 138 1.06 -0.89 -29.77
CA ASP A 138 0.03 -1.64 -30.46
C ASP A 138 0.69 -2.43 -31.60
N LEU A 139 0.84 -3.75 -31.42
CA LEU A 139 1.58 -4.56 -32.39
C LEU A 139 0.86 -4.72 -33.73
N ASP A 140 -0.46 -4.51 -33.78
CA ASP A 140 -1.25 -4.62 -35.01
C ASP A 140 -1.18 -3.36 -35.88
N LYS A 141 -0.56 -2.28 -35.38
CA LYS A 141 -0.41 -1.02 -36.10
C LYS A 141 1.03 -0.80 -36.50
N SER A 142 1.23 -0.01 -37.54
CA SER A 142 2.53 0.55 -37.92
C SER A 142 2.82 1.83 -37.15
N LEU A 143 4.05 2.35 -37.22
CA LEU A 143 4.37 3.64 -36.59
C LEU A 143 3.46 4.75 -37.14
N ALA A 144 3.32 4.84 -38.47
CA ALA A 144 2.43 5.77 -39.16
C ALA A 144 0.95 5.57 -38.77
N GLY A 145 0.55 4.33 -38.49
CA GLY A 145 -0.76 3.98 -37.94
C GLY A 145 -0.95 4.32 -36.45
N GLY A 146 0.05 4.90 -35.78
CA GLY A 146 0.00 5.28 -34.38
C GLY A 146 0.23 4.11 -33.42
N ALA A 147 1.18 3.23 -33.72
CA ALA A 147 1.49 2.07 -32.88
C ALA A 147 1.98 2.44 -31.46
N ILE A 148 2.61 3.61 -31.25
CA ILE A 148 3.03 4.04 -29.92
C ILE A 148 1.85 4.68 -29.20
N ARG A 149 1.34 4.01 -28.17
CA ARG A 149 0.14 4.37 -27.40
C ARG A 149 0.35 5.52 -26.40
N LEU A 150 1.61 5.91 -26.17
CA LEU A 150 1.94 6.97 -25.22
C LEU A 150 1.43 8.35 -25.69
N PRO A 151 0.95 9.22 -24.77
CA PRO A 151 0.51 10.56 -25.13
C PRO A 151 1.60 11.38 -25.81
N GLY A 152 1.34 11.84 -27.03
CA GLY A 152 2.25 12.67 -27.82
C GLY A 152 3.26 11.89 -28.69
N PHE A 153 3.21 10.56 -28.71
CA PHE A 153 4.10 9.69 -29.51
C PHE A 153 3.45 9.13 -30.78
N GLY A 154 2.11 9.09 -30.86
CA GLY A 154 1.40 8.68 -32.08
C GLY A 154 1.51 9.71 -33.21
N ASN A 155 1.09 9.34 -34.43
CA ASN A 155 1.17 10.18 -35.63
C ASN A 155 0.58 11.58 -35.41
N GLY A 156 1.33 12.63 -35.79
CA GLY A 156 1.02 14.04 -35.53
C GLY A 156 1.40 14.53 -34.12
N GLY A 157 1.90 13.65 -33.25
CA GLY A 157 2.43 13.99 -31.94
C GLY A 157 3.84 14.57 -31.98
N TYR A 158 4.19 15.40 -30.99
CA TYR A 158 5.49 16.08 -30.92
C TYR A 158 6.68 15.11 -30.97
N TRP A 159 6.54 13.91 -30.40
CA TRP A 159 7.62 12.92 -30.35
C TRP A 159 7.65 11.97 -31.55
N TYR A 160 6.60 11.94 -32.36
CA TYR A 160 6.45 10.99 -33.47
C TYR A 160 7.63 11.03 -34.45
N SER A 161 8.05 12.24 -34.85
CA SER A 161 9.13 12.44 -35.83
C SER A 161 10.48 11.92 -35.34
N GLN A 162 10.68 11.79 -34.03
CA GLN A 162 11.90 11.24 -33.45
C GLN A 162 12.01 9.71 -33.61
N TYR A 163 10.91 9.05 -34.01
CA TYR A 163 10.83 7.60 -34.16
C TYR A 163 10.53 7.17 -35.59
N ALA A 164 9.54 7.79 -36.24
CA ALA A 164 9.12 7.41 -37.60
C ALA A 164 9.92 8.13 -38.70
N ASP A 165 10.26 9.41 -38.51
CA ASP A 165 10.84 10.23 -39.59
C ASP A 165 12.37 10.15 -39.65
N ILE A 166 13.00 9.46 -38.70
CA ILE A 166 14.47 9.28 -38.65
C ILE A 166 14.98 8.27 -39.71
N GLY A 167 14.09 7.64 -40.47
CA GLY A 167 14.42 6.69 -41.54
C GLY A 167 15.13 5.41 -41.08
N SER A 168 15.13 5.16 -39.77
CA SER A 168 15.79 4.00 -39.13
C SER A 168 14.89 2.78 -39.04
N PHE A 169 13.58 2.98 -39.19
CA PHE A 169 12.56 1.94 -39.11
C PHE A 169 11.58 2.12 -40.27
N ASP A 170 10.98 1.03 -40.72
CA ASP A 170 9.86 1.09 -41.66
C ASP A 170 8.59 1.56 -40.95
N ALA A 171 8.15 2.78 -41.25
CA ALA A 171 7.03 3.40 -40.57
C ALA A 171 5.66 2.82 -40.95
N ASP A 172 5.56 2.10 -42.07
CA ASP A 172 4.29 1.65 -42.64
C ASP A 172 3.99 0.17 -42.34
N THR A 173 5.01 -0.62 -42.02
CA THR A 173 4.85 -2.03 -41.64
C THR A 173 4.34 -2.18 -40.20
N PRO A 174 3.29 -3.00 -39.94
CA PRO A 174 2.82 -3.30 -38.59
C PRO A 174 3.90 -3.88 -37.68
N LEU A 175 3.96 -3.43 -36.41
CA LEU A 175 5.05 -3.81 -35.49
C LEU A 175 5.11 -5.31 -35.17
N ARG A 176 4.01 -6.07 -35.34
CA ARG A 176 4.00 -7.53 -35.20
C ARG A 176 4.88 -8.24 -36.24
N GLU A 177 5.10 -7.61 -37.39
CA GLU A 177 5.90 -8.12 -38.51
C GLU A 177 7.38 -7.75 -38.35
N TRP A 178 7.71 -6.86 -37.41
CA TRP A 178 9.09 -6.51 -37.09
C TRP A 178 9.80 -7.60 -36.32
N THR A 179 11.11 -7.67 -36.54
CA THR A 179 11.99 -8.54 -35.75
C THR A 179 11.99 -8.13 -34.27
N PRO A 180 12.26 -9.06 -33.35
CA PRO A 180 12.44 -8.72 -31.93
C PRO A 180 13.51 -7.66 -31.69
N ALA A 181 14.59 -7.67 -32.48
CA ALA A 181 15.68 -6.72 -32.38
C ALA A 181 15.25 -5.29 -32.77
N GLU A 182 14.45 -5.13 -33.83
CA GLU A 182 13.90 -3.81 -34.22
C GLU A 182 12.96 -3.26 -33.16
N ARG A 183 12.11 -4.10 -32.56
CA ARG A 183 11.24 -3.69 -31.44
C ARG A 183 12.04 -3.31 -30.20
N GLU A 184 13.08 -4.07 -29.87
CA GLU A 184 13.99 -3.76 -28.77
C GLU A 184 14.71 -2.43 -29.00
N ALA A 185 15.19 -2.20 -30.22
CA ALA A 185 15.81 -0.93 -30.62
C ALA A 185 14.83 0.25 -30.51
N LEU A 186 13.58 0.10 -30.95
CA LEU A 186 12.55 1.14 -30.79
C LEU A 186 12.31 1.49 -29.31
N LEU A 187 12.21 0.48 -28.45
CA LEU A 187 11.86 0.64 -27.05
C LEU A 187 13.01 1.21 -26.21
N TYR A 188 14.23 0.71 -26.41
CA TYR A 188 15.37 0.98 -25.51
C TYR A 188 16.52 1.75 -26.17
N GLY A 189 16.53 1.90 -27.49
CA GLY A 189 17.57 2.66 -28.19
C GLY A 189 18.99 2.16 -27.91
N GLY A 190 19.95 3.10 -27.83
CA GLY A 190 21.31 2.85 -27.37
C GLY A 190 22.02 1.66 -28.05
N GLN A 191 22.44 0.67 -27.24
CA GLN A 191 23.12 -0.53 -27.74
C GLN A 191 22.23 -1.40 -28.63
N ALA A 192 20.93 -1.48 -28.36
CA ALA A 192 20.00 -2.26 -29.18
C ALA A 192 19.88 -1.66 -30.59
N ALA A 193 19.79 -0.33 -30.68
CA ALA A 193 19.85 0.39 -31.94
C ALA A 193 21.20 0.24 -32.65
N ALA A 194 22.32 0.31 -31.90
CA ALA A 194 23.65 0.14 -32.46
C ALA A 194 23.88 -1.25 -33.10
N LYS A 195 23.30 -2.31 -32.53
CA LYS A 195 23.36 -3.68 -33.08
C LYS A 195 22.70 -3.80 -34.46
N LEU A 196 21.72 -2.95 -34.77
CA LEU A 196 21.07 -2.87 -36.08
C LEU A 196 21.81 -1.95 -37.06
N GLY A 197 22.98 -1.42 -36.68
CA GLY A 197 23.74 -0.49 -37.51
C GLY A 197 23.11 0.91 -37.60
N LEU A 198 22.13 1.22 -36.72
CA LEU A 198 21.51 2.54 -36.67
C LEU A 198 22.57 3.57 -36.23
N ARG A 199 22.86 4.55 -37.11
CA ARG A 199 23.97 5.50 -36.95
C ARG A 199 23.66 6.71 -36.06
N HIS A 200 22.45 6.80 -35.50
CA HIS A 200 22.07 7.93 -34.65
C HIS A 200 22.67 7.79 -33.25
N LYS A 201 23.81 8.46 -33.02
CA LYS A 201 24.54 8.47 -31.73
C LYS A 201 23.74 9.01 -30.53
N SER A 202 22.57 9.60 -30.75
CA SER A 202 21.73 10.24 -29.74
C SER A 202 20.29 9.74 -29.73
N TYR A 203 20.01 8.58 -30.33
CA TYR A 203 18.66 8.02 -30.35
C TYR A 203 18.27 7.51 -28.95
N GLU A 204 17.22 8.11 -28.39
CA GLU A 204 16.63 7.76 -27.10
C GLU A 204 15.39 6.88 -27.34
N GLY A 205 15.37 5.70 -26.72
CA GLY A 205 14.26 4.76 -26.85
C GLY A 205 12.95 5.31 -26.29
N VAL A 206 11.81 4.73 -26.71
CA VAL A 206 10.48 5.12 -26.21
C VAL A 206 10.38 4.96 -24.68
N VAL A 207 10.96 3.89 -24.12
CA VAL A 207 10.96 3.61 -22.68
C VAL A 207 11.81 4.62 -21.93
N GLU A 208 13.06 4.83 -22.37
CA GLU A 208 13.97 5.80 -21.74
C GLU A 208 13.35 7.21 -21.70
N ARG A 209 12.73 7.62 -22.82
CA ARG A 209 12.04 8.91 -22.91
C ARG A 209 10.84 8.99 -21.98
N PHE A 210 10.04 7.93 -21.89
CA PHE A 210 8.92 7.87 -20.96
C PHE A 210 9.38 8.03 -19.50
N GLU A 211 10.38 7.26 -19.08
CA GLU A 211 10.89 7.30 -17.70
C GLU A 211 11.42 8.70 -17.35
N ARG A 212 12.16 9.32 -18.27
CA ARG A 212 12.64 10.70 -18.12
C ARG A 212 11.51 11.72 -17.98
N ILE A 213 10.46 11.64 -18.79
CA ILE A 213 9.33 12.59 -18.76
C ILE A 213 8.41 12.37 -17.56
N TYR A 214 8.17 11.10 -17.19
CA TYR A 214 7.08 10.74 -16.28
C TYR A 214 7.54 10.26 -14.90
N LEU A 215 8.67 9.55 -14.79
CA LEU A 215 9.10 8.92 -13.53
C LEU A 215 10.22 9.68 -12.81
N HIS A 216 11.00 10.49 -13.52
CA HIS A 216 12.05 11.32 -12.93
C HIS A 216 11.63 12.77 -12.63
N THR A 217 10.32 13.03 -12.46
CA THR A 217 9.77 14.37 -12.15
C THR A 217 9.29 14.48 -10.70
N SER A 218 9.26 15.70 -10.17
CA SER A 218 8.78 16.07 -8.82
C SER A 218 7.36 15.58 -8.48
N ASP A 219 7.09 15.49 -7.18
CA ASP A 219 5.89 14.89 -6.58
C ASP A 219 4.55 15.59 -6.94
N ASP A 220 4.57 16.86 -7.35
CA ASP A 220 3.37 17.58 -7.80
C ASP A 220 3.07 17.32 -9.28
N LEU A 221 2.30 16.25 -9.53
CA LEU A 221 1.92 15.81 -10.87
C LEU A 221 0.46 16.20 -11.18
N SER A 222 0.22 16.79 -12.36
CA SER A 222 -1.14 17.06 -12.84
C SER A 222 -1.96 15.76 -12.98
N GLU A 223 -3.30 15.85 -12.84
CA GLU A 223 -4.18 14.67 -12.97
C GLU A 223 -3.95 13.89 -14.27
N ARG A 224 -3.77 14.61 -15.38
CA ARG A 224 -3.45 14.00 -16.68
C ARG A 224 -2.15 13.21 -16.65
N LYS A 225 -1.11 13.72 -15.98
CA LYS A 225 0.17 13.03 -15.85
C LYS A 225 0.05 11.80 -14.94
N GLN A 226 -0.70 11.91 -13.85
CA GLN A 226 -1.00 10.78 -12.96
C GLN A 226 -1.76 9.67 -13.69
N GLN A 227 -2.73 10.02 -14.54
CA GLN A 227 -3.48 9.05 -15.33
C GLN A 227 -2.57 8.31 -16.33
N THR A 228 -1.69 9.03 -17.02
CA THR A 228 -0.70 8.41 -17.91
C THR A 228 0.22 7.46 -17.15
N ILE A 229 0.75 7.87 -15.99
CA ILE A 229 1.59 7.00 -15.17
C ILE A 229 0.81 5.74 -14.81
N ARG A 230 -0.41 5.84 -14.26
CA ARG A 230 -1.22 4.67 -13.89
C ARG A 230 -1.52 3.73 -15.07
N ALA A 231 -1.74 4.27 -16.27
CA ALA A 231 -2.04 3.47 -17.46
C ALA A 231 -0.80 2.70 -17.97
N PHE A 232 0.36 3.35 -17.98
CA PHE A 232 1.58 2.85 -18.62
C PHE A 232 2.64 2.37 -17.62
N THR A 233 2.34 2.30 -16.33
CA THR A 233 3.21 1.67 -15.35
C THR A 233 2.51 0.52 -14.65
N ARG A 234 3.32 -0.26 -13.97
CA ARG A 234 2.87 -1.30 -13.04
C ARG A 234 3.71 -1.23 -11.78
N ALA A 235 3.13 -1.67 -10.68
CA ALA A 235 3.88 -1.92 -9.47
C ALA A 235 4.70 -3.20 -9.66
N GLU A 236 5.98 -3.13 -9.34
CA GLU A 236 6.86 -4.29 -9.26
C GLU A 236 7.51 -4.36 -7.88
N THR A 237 7.77 -5.58 -7.41
CA THR A 237 8.54 -5.79 -6.18
C THR A 237 9.88 -5.07 -6.29
N CYS A 238 10.21 -4.27 -5.28
CA CYS A 238 11.44 -3.48 -5.30
C CYS A 238 12.66 -4.40 -5.40
N PRO A 239 13.55 -4.20 -6.40
CA PRO A 239 14.69 -5.10 -6.63
C PRO A 239 15.77 -4.99 -5.55
N GLU A 240 15.87 -3.86 -4.84
CA GLU A 240 16.84 -3.71 -3.74
C GLU A 240 16.38 -4.48 -2.51
N CYS A 241 15.13 -4.28 -2.09
CA CYS A 241 14.62 -4.84 -0.84
C CYS A 241 13.88 -6.16 -0.99
N GLY A 242 13.57 -6.60 -2.20
CA GLY A 242 12.77 -7.80 -2.44
C GLY A 242 11.36 -7.73 -1.85
N GLY A 243 10.83 -6.52 -1.63
CA GLY A 243 9.53 -6.31 -0.98
C GLY A 243 9.60 -6.14 0.55
N ASP A 244 10.74 -6.38 1.19
CA ASP A 244 10.90 -6.26 2.66
C ASP A 244 10.77 -4.83 3.20
N ARG A 245 10.78 -3.82 2.32
CA ARG A 245 10.65 -2.38 2.65
C ARG A 245 11.79 -1.80 3.50
N LEU A 246 12.74 -2.62 3.94
CA LEU A 246 13.78 -2.26 4.89
C LEU A 246 15.18 -2.19 4.24
N ARG A 247 16.10 -1.47 4.86
CA ARG A 247 17.51 -1.45 4.49
C ARG A 247 18.16 -2.82 4.70
N LYS A 248 19.18 -3.11 3.90
CA LYS A 248 19.97 -4.34 3.98
C LYS A 248 20.36 -4.73 5.42
N ALA A 249 20.88 -3.80 6.23
CA ALA A 249 21.32 -4.09 7.59
C ALA A 249 20.21 -4.68 8.49
N ALA A 250 18.99 -4.14 8.41
CA ALA A 250 17.84 -4.65 9.14
C ALA A 250 17.33 -5.99 8.57
N ARG A 251 17.45 -6.18 7.25
CA ARG A 251 17.06 -7.42 6.56
C ARG A 251 18.02 -8.58 6.80
N THR A 252 19.25 -8.32 7.23
CA THR A 252 20.24 -9.37 7.54
C THR A 252 20.31 -9.70 9.02
N ALA A 253 19.73 -8.86 9.89
CA ALA A 253 19.73 -9.08 11.32
C ALA A 253 18.65 -10.09 11.71
N THR A 254 19.02 -11.04 12.56
CA THR A 254 18.16 -12.18 12.92
C THR A 254 17.88 -12.25 14.41
N VAL A 255 16.69 -12.73 14.76
CA VAL A 255 16.29 -13.16 16.11
C VAL A 255 15.80 -14.59 15.96
N LEU A 256 16.30 -15.53 16.77
CA LEU A 256 16.00 -16.96 16.64
C LEU A 256 16.25 -17.52 15.22
N GLY A 257 17.24 -17.00 14.51
CA GLY A 257 17.55 -17.43 13.13
C GLY A 257 16.64 -16.85 12.04
N HIS A 258 15.65 -16.01 12.39
CA HIS A 258 14.76 -15.37 11.43
C HIS A 258 15.00 -13.86 11.37
N THR A 259 14.96 -13.32 10.16
CA THR A 259 14.94 -11.88 9.91
C THR A 259 13.58 -11.29 10.27
N ILE A 260 13.51 -9.97 10.44
CA ILE A 260 12.23 -9.31 10.75
C ILE A 260 11.22 -9.45 9.61
N GLY A 261 11.69 -9.47 8.36
CA GLY A 261 10.85 -9.67 7.18
C GLY A 261 10.27 -11.08 7.10
N GLU A 262 11.05 -12.10 7.45
CA GLU A 262 10.57 -13.48 7.54
C GLU A 262 9.53 -13.64 8.64
N MET A 263 9.80 -13.13 9.85
CA MET A 263 8.80 -13.14 10.93
C MET A 263 7.52 -12.39 10.56
N ALA A 264 7.62 -11.31 9.76
CA ALA A 264 6.47 -10.55 9.28
C ALA A 264 5.57 -11.32 8.30
N ARG A 265 6.14 -12.32 7.63
CA ARG A 265 5.50 -13.13 6.59
C ARG A 265 4.95 -14.45 7.11
N LEU A 266 5.31 -14.86 8.32
CA LEU A 266 4.66 -15.99 8.99
C LEU A 266 3.17 -15.70 9.18
N GLU A 267 2.37 -16.77 9.18
CA GLU A 267 1.00 -16.67 9.69
C GLU A 267 1.07 -16.21 11.15
N ILE A 268 0.09 -15.42 11.59
CA ILE A 268 0.06 -14.88 12.95
C ILE A 268 0.08 -16.01 14.00
N THR A 269 -0.54 -17.15 13.70
CA THR A 269 -0.48 -18.37 14.52
C THR A 269 0.96 -18.87 14.71
N GLU A 270 1.71 -19.01 13.62
CA GLU A 270 3.11 -19.45 13.64
C GLU A 270 4.01 -18.43 14.33
N LEU A 271 3.79 -17.13 14.06
CA LEU A 271 4.54 -16.06 14.70
C LEU A 271 4.28 -16.03 16.22
N LEU A 272 3.05 -16.25 16.65
CA LEU A 272 2.69 -16.34 18.07
C LEU A 272 3.46 -17.45 18.77
N ASP A 273 3.50 -18.65 18.17
CA ASP A 273 4.22 -19.78 18.74
C ASP A 273 5.72 -19.50 18.81
N LEU A 274 6.30 -18.91 17.76
CA LEU A 274 7.70 -18.51 17.74
C LEU A 274 8.02 -17.47 18.84
N VAL A 275 7.20 -16.42 18.98
CA VAL A 275 7.41 -15.36 19.97
C VAL A 275 7.38 -15.90 21.40
N ARG A 276 6.50 -16.88 21.69
CA ARG A 276 6.39 -17.51 23.02
C ARG A 276 7.65 -18.30 23.42
N THR A 277 8.49 -18.70 22.47
CA THR A 277 9.77 -19.38 22.76
C THR A 277 10.82 -18.43 23.34
N ILE A 278 10.65 -17.10 23.20
CA ILE A 278 11.61 -16.11 23.66
C ILE A 278 11.55 -15.97 25.19
N LYS A 279 12.61 -16.42 25.89
CA LYS A 279 12.70 -16.38 27.37
C LYS A 279 13.59 -15.28 27.94
N SER A 280 14.10 -14.38 27.10
CA SER A 280 15.02 -13.32 27.54
C SER A 280 14.32 -12.29 28.45
N ALA A 281 14.78 -12.18 29.69
CA ALA A 281 14.25 -11.23 30.67
C ALA A 281 14.33 -9.76 30.20
N LYS A 282 15.32 -9.43 29.35
CA LYS A 282 15.53 -8.07 28.82
C LYS A 282 14.36 -7.55 27.98
N VAL A 283 13.55 -8.43 27.43
CA VAL A 283 12.42 -8.09 26.55
C VAL A 283 11.09 -8.66 27.04
N ALA A 284 11.01 -9.17 28.28
CA ALA A 284 9.80 -9.82 28.79
C ALA A 284 8.53 -8.96 28.63
N PRO A 285 8.53 -7.63 28.91
CA PRO A 285 7.35 -6.80 28.68
C PRO A 285 6.98 -6.66 27.19
N VAL A 286 8.00 -6.63 26.31
CA VAL A 286 7.80 -6.55 24.85
C VAL A 286 7.19 -7.84 24.32
N VAL A 287 7.71 -8.99 24.76
CA VAL A 287 7.19 -10.32 24.39
C VAL A 287 5.76 -10.48 24.87
N ALA A 288 5.44 -10.08 26.11
CA ALA A 288 4.08 -10.15 26.64
C ALA A 288 3.10 -9.29 25.82
N ALA A 289 3.47 -8.04 25.51
CA ALA A 289 2.62 -7.14 24.74
C ALA A 289 2.46 -7.55 23.26
N LEU A 290 3.49 -8.18 22.68
CA LEU A 290 3.43 -8.77 21.33
C LEU A 290 2.52 -10.00 21.32
N THR A 291 2.69 -10.89 22.29
CA THR A 291 1.89 -12.12 22.46
C THR A 291 0.41 -11.78 22.58
N ALA A 292 0.04 -10.82 23.44
CA ALA A 292 -1.35 -10.42 23.63
C ALA A 292 -2.02 -9.91 22.33
N ARG A 293 -1.29 -9.18 21.47
CA ARG A 293 -1.82 -8.70 20.18
C ARG A 293 -2.01 -9.82 19.17
N LEU A 294 -1.03 -10.71 19.08
CA LEU A 294 -1.10 -11.87 18.22
C LEU A 294 -2.26 -12.79 18.65
N GLU A 295 -2.39 -13.07 19.95
CA GLU A 295 -3.50 -13.83 20.52
C GLU A 295 -4.85 -13.20 20.22
N ALA A 296 -4.99 -11.88 20.39
CA ALA A 296 -6.24 -11.18 20.06
C ALA A 296 -6.64 -11.39 18.60
N MET A 297 -5.69 -11.31 17.65
CA MET A 297 -5.94 -11.57 16.24
C MET A 297 -6.32 -13.04 15.97
N VAL A 298 -5.68 -14.00 16.65
CA VAL A 298 -6.06 -15.42 16.54
C VAL A 298 -7.47 -15.66 17.06
N VAL A 299 -7.83 -15.07 18.20
CA VAL A 299 -9.15 -15.22 18.83
C VAL A 299 -10.28 -14.73 17.92
N ILE A 300 -10.08 -13.64 17.19
CA ILE A 300 -11.06 -13.11 16.23
C ILE A 300 -11.01 -13.79 14.85
N GLY A 301 -10.23 -14.88 14.70
CA GLY A 301 -10.18 -15.68 13.47
C GLY A 301 -9.27 -15.13 12.37
N LEU A 302 -8.38 -14.19 12.69
CA LEU A 302 -7.42 -13.60 11.73
C LEU A 302 -6.03 -14.25 11.77
N GLY A 303 -5.91 -15.44 12.37
CA GLY A 303 -4.63 -16.14 12.57
C GLY A 303 -3.87 -16.47 11.28
N TYR A 304 -4.57 -16.63 10.15
CA TYR A 304 -4.00 -16.92 8.83
C TYR A 304 -3.39 -15.69 8.15
N LEU A 305 -3.63 -14.48 8.67
CA LEU A 305 -3.03 -13.27 8.12
C LEU A 305 -1.54 -13.19 8.48
N THR A 306 -0.81 -12.36 7.74
CA THR A 306 0.59 -12.04 8.03
C THR A 306 0.71 -10.56 8.37
N LEU A 307 1.69 -10.18 9.20
CA LEU A 307 1.90 -8.77 9.59
C LEU A 307 2.29 -7.89 8.40
N SER A 308 2.93 -8.48 7.38
CA SER A 308 3.33 -7.80 6.14
C SER A 308 2.17 -7.53 5.17
N ARG A 309 0.99 -8.15 5.36
CA ARG A 309 -0.15 -7.99 4.44
C ARG A 309 -0.63 -6.55 4.41
N ALA A 310 -0.74 -5.98 3.21
CA ALA A 310 -1.17 -4.60 3.02
C ALA A 310 -2.66 -4.43 3.38
N THR A 311 -2.98 -3.36 4.10
CA THR A 311 -4.36 -3.06 4.54
C THR A 311 -5.34 -2.90 3.37
N THR A 312 -4.87 -2.40 2.23
CA THR A 312 -5.67 -2.26 1.00
C THR A 312 -6.13 -3.59 0.41
N THR A 313 -5.52 -4.71 0.81
CA THR A 313 -5.84 -6.07 0.34
C THR A 313 -6.77 -6.82 1.28
N LEU A 314 -7.18 -6.20 2.39
CA LEU A 314 -8.14 -6.79 3.32
C LEU A 314 -9.56 -6.69 2.74
N SER A 315 -10.33 -7.75 2.96
CA SER A 315 -11.77 -7.78 2.77
C SER A 315 -12.46 -6.90 3.83
N GLY A 316 -13.76 -6.63 3.63
CA GLY A 316 -14.55 -5.84 4.58
C GLY A 316 -14.79 -6.54 5.92
N GLY A 317 -14.60 -7.86 6.02
CA GLY A 317 -14.68 -8.59 7.30
C GLY A 317 -13.33 -8.81 7.98
N GLU A 318 -12.22 -8.70 7.23
CA GLU A 318 -10.86 -8.67 7.79
C GLU A 318 -10.46 -7.26 8.26
N SER A 319 -11.13 -6.22 7.72
CA SER A 319 -11.04 -4.84 8.16
C SER A 319 -11.81 -4.63 9.45
#